data_AF-A0A7Y2GPW1-F1
#
_entry.id   AF-A0A7Y2GPW1-F1
#
_cell.length_a   1.000
_cell.length_b   1.000
_cell.length_c   1.000
_cell.angle_alpha   90.00
_cell.angle_beta   90.00
_cell.angle_gamma   90.00
#
_symmetry.space_group_name_H-M   'P 1'
#
loop_
_entity.id
_entity.type
_entity.pdbx_description
1 polymer ?
#
loop_
_entity_poly.entity_id
_entity_poly.type
_entity_poly.pdbx_seq_one_letter_code
_entity_poly.pdbx_strand_id
1 'polypeptide(L)'
;KMERIIRQRALDQIFGKLKRSGAGNHKTGKSGHGDEHTGDFREYRYGDGLEHISMTESLRNAQINHGIGDFSLSEEDLVVEDTQYKAQMSTVLMIDISHSMILYCEDRITPAKKVAMALAELITTRYPKDTLDILVFGNDAWPISIKELPYLKVGPYHTNTVAGLQLAMDMLRRKRNTNKQIFMITDGKPSCIRLPDGNYYKNSVGLDDYIVEKCYSMARQARKLHIPITTFMIAQDPYLMQFIRHFTEANKGKAFFTGLKGLGEMIFEDYETNRRKRLK
;
A
#
# COMPACT_ATOMS: atom_id res chain seq x y z
N LYS A 1 -1.90 14.77 18.32
CA LYS A 1 -1.74 13.65 19.30
C LYS A 1 -2.91 12.65 19.20
N MET A 2 -4.17 13.11 19.24
CA MET A 2 -5.37 12.27 19.14
C MET A 2 -5.50 11.49 17.81
N GLU A 3 -5.28 12.13 16.66
CA GLU A 3 -5.35 11.49 15.34
C GLU A 3 -4.39 10.29 15.20
N ARG A 4 -3.17 10.42 15.72
CA ARG A 4 -2.17 9.33 15.72
C ARG A 4 -2.65 8.14 16.54
N ILE A 5 -3.29 8.38 17.68
CA ILE A 5 -3.87 7.31 18.52
C ILE A 5 -5.00 6.59 17.78
N ILE A 6 -5.86 7.33 17.06
CA ILE A 6 -6.95 6.73 16.27
C ILE A 6 -6.39 5.82 15.18
N ARG A 7 -5.35 6.28 14.45
CA ARG A 7 -4.71 5.48 13.41
C ARG A 7 -3.97 4.26 13.96
N GLN A 8 -3.24 4.40 15.07
CA GLN A 8 -2.61 3.26 15.75
C GLN A 8 -3.63 2.21 16.18
N ARG A 9 -4.78 2.63 16.72
CA ARG A 9 -5.87 1.71 17.05
C ARG A 9 -6.44 1.01 15.81
N ALA A 10 -6.60 1.73 14.69
CA ALA A 10 -7.03 1.12 13.44
C ALA A 10 -6.00 0.09 12.92
N LEU A 11 -4.71 0.42 13.01
CA LEU A 11 -3.61 -0.50 12.70
C LEU A 11 -3.70 -1.76 13.57
N ASP A 12 -3.81 -1.63 14.89
CA ASP A 12 -3.91 -2.80 15.78
C ASP A 12 -5.21 -3.60 15.58
N GLN A 13 -6.31 -2.96 15.19
CA GLN A 13 -7.56 -3.68 14.86
C GLN A 13 -7.43 -4.51 13.57
N ILE A 14 -6.79 -3.96 12.54
CA ILE A 14 -6.66 -4.61 11.22
C ILE A 14 -5.47 -5.58 11.17
N PHE A 15 -4.34 -5.20 11.79
CA PHE A 15 -3.06 -5.92 11.71
C PHE A 15 -2.58 -6.50 13.05
N GLY A 16 -3.28 -6.29 14.17
CA GLY A 16 -2.83 -6.75 15.49
C GLY A 16 -2.70 -8.28 15.61
N LYS A 17 -3.38 -9.04 14.76
CA LYS A 17 -3.22 -10.50 14.68
C LYS A 17 -1.93 -10.92 13.97
N LEU A 18 -1.40 -10.15 13.01
CA LEU A 18 -0.09 -10.42 12.40
C LEU A 18 1.06 -10.31 13.40
N LYS A 19 0.95 -9.44 14.42
CA LYS A 19 1.92 -9.41 15.53
C LYS A 19 1.99 -10.74 16.28
N ARG A 20 0.94 -11.59 16.23
CA ARG A 20 0.91 -12.89 16.89
C ARG A 20 1.35 -14.05 16.00
N SER A 21 1.19 -13.96 14.68
CA SER A 21 1.58 -15.01 13.73
C SER A 21 2.98 -14.83 13.13
N GLY A 22 3.50 -13.60 13.05
CA GLY A 22 4.82 -13.31 12.45
C GLY A 22 5.99 -13.19 13.43
N ALA A 23 5.78 -13.47 14.73
CA ALA A 23 6.81 -13.34 15.75
C ALA A 23 7.33 -14.72 16.19
N GLY A 24 8.13 -15.34 15.33
CA GLY A 24 9.29 -16.10 15.81
C GLY A 24 10.16 -15.13 16.59
N ASN A 25 9.92 -15.08 17.90
CA ASN A 25 10.45 -14.11 18.81
C ASN A 25 11.89 -14.51 19.18
N HIS A 26 12.88 -14.17 18.35
CA HIS A 26 14.25 -14.09 18.85
C HIS A 26 14.34 -12.85 19.73
N LYS A 27 13.96 -13.01 21.00
CA LYS A 27 14.37 -12.11 22.07
C LYS A 27 15.89 -12.21 22.21
N THR A 28 16.63 -11.33 21.55
CA THR A 28 17.98 -11.00 22.02
C THR A 28 17.83 -9.93 23.09
N GLY A 29 18.01 -10.33 24.34
CA GLY A 29 17.80 -9.50 25.53
C GLY A 29 18.89 -8.45 25.75
N LYS A 30 19.09 -7.50 24.82
CA LYS A 30 19.90 -6.30 25.07
C LYS A 30 19.23 -5.08 24.44
N SER A 31 18.85 -4.14 25.30
CA SER A 31 18.45 -2.79 24.91
C SER A 31 19.72 -2.01 24.56
N GLY A 32 19.90 -1.66 23.29
CA GLY A 32 21.00 -0.84 22.81
C GLY A 32 20.48 0.43 22.16
N HIS A 33 21.05 1.57 22.53
CA HIS A 33 20.91 2.83 21.82
C HIS A 33 21.84 2.76 20.60
N GLY A 34 21.29 2.70 19.39
CA GLY A 34 22.08 2.64 18.16
C GLY A 34 21.19 2.64 16.93
N ASP A 35 21.60 3.42 15.93
CA ASP A 35 20.93 3.63 14.65
C ASP A 35 20.51 2.28 14.02
N GLU A 36 19.22 2.12 13.74
CA GLU A 36 18.64 0.85 13.26
C GLU A 36 19.08 0.55 11.81
N HIS A 37 20.23 -0.10 11.65
CA HIS A 37 20.58 -0.81 10.42
C HIS A 37 19.71 -2.08 10.32
N THR A 38 18.56 -1.94 9.65
CA THR A 38 17.56 -2.99 9.41
C THR A 38 17.86 -3.81 8.13
N GLY A 39 19.14 -4.12 7.92
CA GLY A 39 19.61 -5.07 6.93
C GLY A 39 19.56 -6.49 7.49
N ASP A 40 19.17 -7.45 6.67
CA ASP A 40 19.38 -8.86 7.01
C ASP A 40 20.88 -9.14 6.82
N PHE A 41 21.53 -9.71 7.84
CA PHE A 41 22.94 -10.10 7.76
C PHE A 41 23.05 -11.49 7.14
N ARG A 42 24.04 -11.69 6.27
CA ARG A 42 24.38 -13.00 5.73
C ARG A 42 25.89 -13.22 5.72
N GLU A 43 26.27 -14.49 5.64
CA GLU A 43 27.65 -14.89 5.43
C GLU A 43 28.17 -14.34 4.10
N TYR A 44 29.41 -13.85 4.12
CA TYR A 44 30.14 -13.43 2.93
C TYR A 44 30.28 -14.61 1.96
N ARG A 45 30.13 -14.32 0.66
CA ARG A 45 30.43 -15.25 -0.42
C ARG A 45 31.39 -14.61 -1.39
N TYR A 46 32.28 -15.43 -1.94
CA TYR A 46 33.22 -14.99 -2.95
C TYR A 46 32.50 -14.26 -4.10
N GLY A 47 32.88 -12.99 -4.33
CA GLY A 47 32.25 -12.10 -5.31
C GLY A 47 31.37 -10.99 -4.71
N ASP A 48 31.12 -11.00 -3.40
CA ASP A 48 30.44 -9.90 -2.72
C ASP A 48 31.33 -8.64 -2.67
N GLY A 49 30.72 -7.48 -2.92
CA GLY A 49 31.41 -6.19 -2.84
C GLY A 49 31.91 -5.91 -1.43
N LEU A 50 33.18 -5.52 -1.29
CA LEU A 50 33.81 -5.21 0.00
C LEU A 50 33.09 -4.08 0.73
N GLU A 51 32.44 -3.18 -0.02
CA GLU A 51 31.62 -2.07 0.48
C GLU A 51 30.38 -2.51 1.28
N HIS A 52 29.97 -3.78 1.16
CA HIS A 52 28.80 -4.34 1.85
C HIS A 52 29.16 -5.13 3.12
N ILE A 53 30.45 -5.24 3.44
CA ILE A 53 30.91 -5.96 4.64
C ILE A 53 30.63 -5.09 5.88
N SER A 54 29.85 -5.64 6.81
CA SER A 54 29.66 -5.05 8.13
C SER A 54 30.87 -5.37 9.00
N MET A 55 31.81 -4.43 9.10
CA MET A 55 33.01 -4.62 9.93
C MET A 55 32.65 -4.88 11.39
N THR A 56 31.62 -4.21 11.91
CA THR A 56 31.20 -4.36 13.30
C THR A 56 30.71 -5.78 13.60
N GLU A 57 29.84 -6.33 12.77
CA GLU A 57 29.34 -7.71 12.96
C GLU A 57 30.42 -8.75 12.61
N SER A 58 31.28 -8.47 11.64
CA SER A 58 32.39 -9.36 11.29
C SER A 58 33.41 -9.47 12.45
N LEU A 59 33.76 -8.35 13.08
CA LEU A 59 34.63 -8.33 14.26
C LEU A 59 33.99 -9.06 15.45
N ARG A 60 32.68 -8.93 15.60
CA ARG A 60 31.92 -9.64 16.64
C ARG A 60 31.94 -11.15 16.41
N ASN A 61 31.73 -11.61 15.18
CA ASN A 61 31.83 -13.03 14.82
C ASN A 61 33.24 -13.56 15.06
N ALA A 62 34.27 -12.81 14.65
CA ALA A 62 35.66 -13.17 14.88
C ALA A 62 35.99 -13.35 16.37
N GLN A 63 35.49 -12.48 17.24
CA GLN A 63 35.66 -12.62 18.69
C GLN A 63 34.93 -13.84 19.26
N ILE A 64 33.77 -14.20 18.71
CA ILE A 64 33.02 -15.39 19.12
C ILE A 64 33.76 -16.66 18.70
N ASN A 65 34.33 -16.68 17.49
CA ASN A 65 34.96 -17.86 16.91
C ASN A 65 36.40 -18.08 17.40
N HIS A 66 37.18 -17.00 17.57
CA HIS A 66 38.62 -17.07 17.87
C HIS A 66 39.01 -16.58 19.27
N GLY A 67 38.08 -16.00 20.03
CA GLY A 67 38.30 -15.53 21.39
C GLY A 67 38.93 -14.12 21.49
N ILE A 68 39.17 -13.66 22.73
CA ILE A 68 39.56 -12.27 23.05
C ILE A 68 41.09 -12.08 23.07
N GLY A 69 41.85 -13.16 23.19
CA GLY A 69 43.30 -13.12 23.45
C GLY A 69 44.17 -12.85 22.24
N ASP A 70 43.81 -13.42 21.08
CA ASP A 70 44.51 -13.23 19.81
C ASP A 70 43.48 -12.86 18.73
N PHE A 71 43.60 -11.66 18.17
CA PHE A 71 42.71 -11.20 17.12
C PHE A 71 43.08 -11.90 15.81
N SER A 72 42.24 -12.84 15.39
CA SER A 72 42.28 -13.42 14.05
C SER A 72 40.90 -13.23 13.39
N LEU A 73 40.91 -12.85 12.11
CA LEU A 73 39.72 -12.63 11.30
C LEU A 73 39.84 -13.52 10.06
N SER A 74 38.94 -14.48 9.92
CA SER A 74 38.85 -15.35 8.74
C SER A 74 37.72 -14.91 7.80
N GLU A 75 37.71 -15.45 6.59
CA GLU A 75 36.62 -15.20 5.63
C GLU A 75 35.26 -15.68 6.15
N GLU A 76 35.26 -16.71 7.00
CA GLU A 76 34.06 -17.28 7.64
C GLU A 76 33.44 -16.33 8.67
N ASP A 77 34.24 -15.40 9.20
CA ASP A 77 33.77 -14.36 10.13
C ASP A 77 33.14 -13.17 9.41
N LEU A 78 33.38 -13.03 8.10
CA LEU A 78 32.89 -11.89 7.34
C LEU A 78 31.38 -11.95 7.16
N VAL A 79 30.74 -10.87 7.59
CA VAL A 79 29.30 -10.67 7.49
C VAL A 79 29.04 -9.58 6.48
N VAL A 80 28.23 -9.90 5.47
CA VAL A 80 27.74 -8.94 4.49
C VAL A 80 26.37 -8.45 4.97
N GLU A 81 26.22 -7.14 5.04
CA GLU A 81 24.91 -6.52 5.15
C GLU A 81 24.23 -6.71 3.79
N ASP A 82 23.16 -7.51 3.74
CA ASP A 82 22.36 -7.59 2.54
C ASP A 82 21.71 -6.23 2.35
N THR A 83 22.34 -5.40 1.51
CA THR A 83 21.69 -4.22 0.97
C THR A 83 20.62 -4.72 0.01
N GLN A 84 19.51 -5.21 0.58
CA GLN A 84 18.26 -5.13 -0.13
C GLN A 84 18.12 -3.66 -0.45
N TYR A 85 18.37 -3.31 -1.72
CA TYR A 85 17.88 -2.09 -2.31
C TYR A 85 16.37 -2.16 -2.15
N LYS A 86 15.90 -1.77 -0.97
CA LYS A 86 14.51 -1.75 -0.60
C LYS A 86 13.93 -0.61 -1.42
N ALA A 87 13.53 -0.97 -2.65
CA ALA A 87 13.17 -0.04 -3.68
C ALA A 87 12.01 0.80 -3.15
N GLN A 88 12.31 2.08 -2.91
CA GLN A 88 11.37 3.00 -2.31
C GLN A 88 10.09 3.02 -3.13
N MET A 89 8.94 2.95 -2.46
CA MET A 89 7.65 2.85 -3.12
C MET A 89 6.87 4.16 -3.04
N SER A 90 6.21 4.53 -4.14
CA SER A 90 5.22 5.59 -4.18
C SER A 90 3.81 5.02 -4.27
N THR A 91 3.00 5.28 -3.26
CA THR A 91 1.65 4.79 -3.14
C THR A 91 0.67 5.94 -3.20
N VAL A 92 -0.37 5.82 -4.03
CA VAL A 92 -1.57 6.66 -3.93
C VAL A 92 -2.71 5.84 -3.34
N LEU A 93 -3.32 6.35 -2.27
CA LEU A 93 -4.55 5.81 -1.70
C LEU A 93 -5.74 6.63 -2.17
N MET A 94 -6.65 6.00 -2.90
CA MET A 94 -7.87 6.59 -3.42
C MET A 94 -9.08 6.07 -2.64
N ILE A 95 -9.93 6.98 -2.16
CA ILE A 95 -11.09 6.62 -1.34
C ILE A 95 -12.37 7.18 -1.99
N ASP A 96 -13.32 6.28 -2.22
CA ASP A 96 -14.65 6.63 -2.69
C ASP A 96 -15.47 7.33 -1.60
N ILE A 97 -16.02 8.49 -1.92
CA ILE A 97 -16.91 9.29 -1.05
C ILE A 97 -18.28 9.53 -1.70
N SER A 98 -18.63 8.72 -2.71
CA SER A 98 -19.91 8.76 -3.38
C SER A 98 -21.06 8.28 -2.51
N HIS A 99 -22.27 8.71 -2.86
CA HIS A 99 -23.47 8.43 -2.09
C HIS A 99 -23.75 6.91 -1.91
N SER A 100 -23.27 6.07 -2.84
CA SER A 100 -23.40 4.62 -2.76
C SER A 100 -22.70 4.00 -1.55
N MET A 101 -21.71 4.69 -0.98
CA MET A 101 -20.96 4.28 0.23
C MET A 101 -21.77 4.33 1.55
N ILE A 102 -22.96 4.93 1.55
CA ILE A 102 -23.90 4.95 2.70
C ILE A 102 -25.30 4.46 2.31
N LEU A 103 -25.47 4.01 1.08
CA LEU A 103 -26.76 3.61 0.54
C LEU A 103 -27.12 2.20 1.04
N TYR A 104 -28.41 1.86 0.97
CA TYR A 104 -28.93 0.56 1.42
C TYR A 104 -28.75 0.26 2.92
N CYS A 105 -28.67 1.30 3.76
CA CYS A 105 -28.46 1.19 5.21
C CYS A 105 -27.14 0.49 5.61
N GLU A 106 -26.20 0.36 4.68
CA GLU A 106 -24.87 -0.20 4.92
C GLU A 106 -23.85 0.93 5.06
N ASP A 107 -23.22 1.04 6.23
CA ASP A 107 -22.11 1.96 6.43
C ASP A 107 -20.82 1.35 5.86
N ARG A 108 -20.52 1.68 4.60
CA ARG A 108 -19.29 1.25 3.90
C ARG A 108 -18.15 2.26 4.06
N ILE A 109 -18.46 3.51 4.42
CA ILE A 109 -17.44 4.54 4.63
C ILE A 109 -16.65 4.33 5.93
N THR A 110 -17.28 3.87 7.01
CA THR A 110 -16.58 3.58 8.26
C THR A 110 -15.53 2.47 8.12
N PRO A 111 -15.84 1.29 7.52
CA PRO A 111 -14.80 0.31 7.21
C PRO A 111 -13.73 0.89 6.28
N ALA A 112 -14.10 1.64 5.24
CA ALA A 112 -13.13 2.30 4.35
C ALA A 112 -12.13 3.18 5.11
N LYS A 113 -12.62 4.03 6.02
CA LYS A 113 -11.79 4.89 6.87
C LYS A 113 -10.84 4.08 7.74
N LYS A 114 -11.30 2.98 8.35
CA LYS A 114 -10.44 2.13 9.19
C LYS A 114 -9.30 1.53 8.37
N VAL A 115 -9.61 1.02 7.18
CA VAL A 115 -8.61 0.45 6.26
C VAL A 115 -7.61 1.51 5.81
N ALA A 116 -8.11 2.66 5.37
CA ALA A 116 -7.28 3.79 4.94
C ALA A 116 -6.33 4.26 6.06
N MET A 117 -6.84 4.41 7.28
CA MET A 117 -6.04 4.81 8.44
C MET A 117 -4.99 3.77 8.82
N ALA A 118 -5.35 2.48 8.77
CA ALA A 118 -4.44 1.40 9.08
C ALA A 118 -3.32 1.28 8.03
N LEU A 119 -3.65 1.42 6.74
CA LEU A 119 -2.70 1.51 5.63
C LEU A 119 -1.75 2.71 5.80
N ALA A 120 -2.30 3.89 6.08
CA ALA A 120 -1.52 5.09 6.26
C ALA A 120 -0.54 4.96 7.44
N GLU A 121 -1.00 4.42 8.57
CA GLU A 121 -0.13 4.17 9.72
C GLU A 121 0.94 3.11 9.39
N LEU A 122 0.58 2.01 8.72
CA LEU A 122 1.54 0.96 8.33
C LEU A 122 2.67 1.54 7.47
N ILE A 123 2.32 2.28 6.41
CA ILE A 123 3.30 2.84 5.48
C ILE A 123 4.19 3.86 6.19
N THR A 124 3.59 4.82 6.89
CA THR A 124 4.33 5.90 7.55
C THR A 124 5.19 5.44 8.73
N THR A 125 4.84 4.33 9.39
CA THR A 125 5.60 3.83 10.55
C THR A 125 6.61 2.76 10.21
N ARG A 126 6.26 1.78 9.36
CA ARG A 126 7.17 0.68 9.00
C ARG A 126 8.08 1.01 7.82
N TYR A 127 7.67 1.93 6.94
CA TYR A 127 8.40 2.24 5.71
C TYR A 127 8.62 3.76 5.57
N PRO A 128 9.42 4.39 6.44
CA PRO A 128 9.59 5.85 6.47
C PRO A 128 10.20 6.44 5.18
N LYS A 129 10.84 5.62 4.34
CA LYS A 129 11.40 6.02 3.04
C LYS A 129 10.39 5.95 1.88
N ASP A 130 9.20 5.38 2.10
CA ASP A 130 8.15 5.29 1.10
C ASP A 130 7.25 6.53 1.14
N THR A 131 6.62 6.87 0.01
CA THR A 131 5.73 8.03 -0.08
C THR A 131 4.27 7.60 -0.17
N LEU A 132 3.39 8.28 0.56
CA LEU A 132 1.95 8.08 0.50
C LEU A 132 1.25 9.41 0.17
N ASP A 133 0.55 9.47 -0.96
CA ASP A 133 -0.43 10.52 -1.23
C ASP A 133 -1.84 9.95 -1.10
N ILE A 134 -2.79 10.77 -0.67
CA ILE A 134 -4.18 10.36 -0.48
C ILE A 134 -5.07 11.29 -1.28
N LEU A 135 -6.07 10.71 -1.95
CA LEU A 135 -7.12 11.45 -2.62
C LEU A 135 -8.48 10.83 -2.34
N VAL A 136 -9.51 11.65 -2.48
CA VAL A 136 -10.90 11.19 -2.49
C VAL A 136 -11.51 11.44 -3.86
N PHE A 137 -12.51 10.65 -4.23
CA PHE A 137 -13.25 10.85 -5.47
C PHE A 137 -14.76 10.68 -5.27
N GLY A 138 -15.50 11.57 -5.93
CA GLY A 138 -16.96 11.60 -6.04
C GLY A 138 -17.32 12.00 -7.46
N ASN A 139 -17.95 13.17 -7.66
CA ASN A 139 -18.12 13.74 -9.01
C ASN A 139 -16.77 14.12 -9.64
N ASP A 140 -15.86 14.63 -8.81
CA ASP A 140 -14.48 14.98 -9.11
C ASP A 140 -13.54 14.28 -8.11
N ALA A 141 -12.23 14.46 -8.29
CA ALA A 141 -11.21 13.95 -7.39
C ALA A 141 -10.29 15.06 -6.91
N TRP A 142 -9.87 15.00 -5.63
CA TRP A 142 -8.95 15.97 -5.05
C TRP A 142 -8.06 15.33 -3.96
N PRO A 143 -6.84 15.86 -3.75
CA PRO A 143 -5.96 15.42 -2.67
C PRO A 143 -6.54 15.73 -1.29
N ILE A 144 -6.22 14.88 -0.32
CA ILE A 144 -6.44 15.14 1.10
C ILE A 144 -5.20 14.76 1.91
N SER A 145 -5.09 15.29 3.11
CA SER A 145 -4.08 14.93 4.08
C SER A 145 -4.49 13.71 4.92
N ILE A 146 -3.49 13.03 5.50
CA ILE A 146 -3.72 11.91 6.43
C ILE A 146 -4.56 12.33 7.66
N LYS A 147 -4.50 13.61 8.05
CA LYS A 147 -5.26 14.16 9.19
C LYS A 147 -6.76 14.22 8.92
N GLU A 148 -7.15 14.31 7.66
CA GLU A 148 -8.56 14.42 7.25
C GLU A 148 -9.26 13.06 7.20
N LEU A 149 -8.52 11.95 7.11
CA LEU A 149 -9.08 10.58 7.03
C LEU A 149 -10.17 10.26 8.06
N PRO A 150 -10.02 10.56 9.37
CA PRO A 150 -11.04 10.24 10.37
C PRO A 150 -12.34 11.03 10.16
N TYR A 151 -12.23 12.21 9.56
CA TYR A 151 -13.30 13.19 9.38
C TYR A 151 -13.96 13.09 8.01
N LEU A 152 -13.54 12.15 7.15
CA LEU A 152 -14.16 11.92 5.86
C LEU A 152 -15.65 11.62 6.00
N LYS A 153 -16.42 12.35 5.21
CA LYS A 153 -17.88 12.23 5.07
C LYS A 153 -18.20 11.90 3.63
N VAL A 154 -19.27 11.12 3.48
CA VAL A 154 -19.87 10.86 2.18
C VAL A 154 -20.70 12.07 1.77
N GLY A 155 -20.61 12.47 0.50
CA GLY A 155 -21.42 13.55 -0.05
C GLY A 155 -22.51 13.02 -1.00
N PRO A 156 -23.40 13.89 -1.49
CA PRO A 156 -24.37 13.55 -2.54
C PRO A 156 -23.68 13.48 -3.92
N TYR A 157 -22.62 12.69 -4.00
CA TYR A 157 -21.78 12.55 -5.18
C TYR A 157 -22.08 11.24 -5.90
N HIS A 158 -21.87 11.25 -7.22
CA HIS A 158 -21.72 10.05 -8.02
C HIS A 158 -20.28 9.52 -7.91
N THR A 159 -19.97 8.47 -8.66
CA THR A 159 -18.70 7.76 -8.58
C THR A 159 -17.92 7.95 -9.87
N ASN A 160 -17.01 8.91 -9.89
CA ASN A 160 -16.12 9.21 -11.02
C ASN A 160 -14.74 8.58 -10.81
N THR A 161 -14.67 7.26 -10.98
CA THR A 161 -13.43 6.49 -10.87
C THR A 161 -12.37 6.96 -11.87
N VAL A 162 -12.79 7.41 -13.06
CA VAL A 162 -11.89 7.92 -14.10
C VAL A 162 -11.13 9.16 -13.62
N ALA A 163 -11.82 10.14 -13.03
CA ALA A 163 -11.19 11.34 -12.47
C ALA A 163 -10.23 11.00 -11.33
N GLY A 164 -10.62 10.06 -10.46
CA GLY A 164 -9.76 9.58 -9.38
C GLY A 164 -8.46 8.96 -9.91
N LEU A 165 -8.56 8.06 -10.89
CA LEU A 165 -7.40 7.37 -11.47
C LEU A 165 -6.50 8.34 -12.24
N GLN A 166 -7.08 9.30 -12.95
CA GLN A 166 -6.33 10.35 -13.64
C GLN A 166 -5.48 11.15 -12.64
N LEU A 167 -6.09 11.63 -11.55
CA LEU A 167 -5.39 12.37 -10.51
C LEU A 167 -4.31 11.52 -9.83
N ALA A 168 -4.60 10.24 -9.55
CA ALA A 168 -3.62 9.32 -8.96
C ALA A 168 -2.39 9.14 -9.85
N MET A 169 -2.60 8.93 -11.14
CA MET A 169 -1.49 8.80 -12.10
C MET A 169 -0.71 10.10 -12.23
N ASP A 170 -1.36 11.26 -12.19
CA ASP A 170 -0.68 12.57 -12.21
C ASP A 170 0.13 12.84 -10.93
N MET A 171 -0.33 12.37 -9.77
CA MET A 171 0.45 12.36 -8.52
C MET A 171 1.68 11.46 -8.65
N LEU A 172 1.48 10.21 -9.08
CA LEU A 172 2.55 9.22 -9.23
C LEU A 172 3.57 9.61 -10.29
N ARG A 173 3.18 10.29 -11.36
CA ARG A 173 4.10 10.79 -12.41
C ARG A 173 5.13 11.76 -11.84
N ARG A 174 4.77 12.55 -10.84
CA ARG A 174 5.66 13.54 -10.19
C ARG A 174 6.66 12.91 -9.21
N LYS A 175 6.49 11.63 -8.85
CA LYS A 175 7.40 10.92 -7.94
C LYS A 175 8.59 10.33 -8.69
N ARG A 176 9.78 10.44 -8.08
CA ARG A 176 11.06 9.93 -8.62
C ARG A 176 11.17 8.40 -8.52
N ASN A 177 10.46 7.80 -7.59
CA ASN A 177 10.47 6.37 -7.33
C ASN A 177 9.99 5.59 -8.56
N THR A 178 10.68 4.50 -8.89
CA THR A 178 10.31 3.59 -9.98
C THR A 178 9.12 2.71 -9.61
N ASN A 179 9.01 2.34 -8.32
CA ASN A 179 7.92 1.55 -7.79
C ASN A 179 6.73 2.47 -7.47
N LYS A 180 5.63 2.25 -8.19
CA LYS A 180 4.41 3.05 -8.10
C LYS A 180 3.22 2.11 -7.97
N GLN A 181 2.27 2.42 -7.10
CA GLN A 181 1.04 1.64 -6.96
C GLN A 181 -0.14 2.51 -6.55
N ILE A 182 -1.34 2.00 -6.83
CA ILE A 182 -2.60 2.61 -6.39
C ILE A 182 -3.35 1.62 -5.53
N PHE A 183 -3.75 2.06 -4.34
CA PHE A 183 -4.79 1.41 -3.55
C PHE A 183 -6.11 2.14 -3.76
N MET A 184 -7.14 1.43 -4.20
CA MET A 184 -8.48 1.99 -4.41
C MET A 184 -9.46 1.35 -3.44
N ILE A 185 -10.17 2.15 -2.65
CA ILE A 185 -11.26 1.69 -1.78
C ILE A 185 -12.57 2.22 -2.34
N THR A 186 -13.48 1.32 -2.74
CA THR A 186 -14.76 1.65 -3.38
C THR A 186 -15.77 0.53 -3.16
N ASP A 187 -17.05 0.83 -3.37
CA ASP A 187 -18.10 -0.18 -3.49
C ASP A 187 -18.29 -0.68 -4.95
N GLY A 188 -17.59 -0.06 -5.90
CA GLY A 188 -17.39 -0.58 -7.27
C GLY A 188 -18.42 -0.17 -8.29
N LYS A 189 -19.28 0.83 -8.01
CA LYS A 189 -20.31 1.30 -8.96
C LYS A 189 -19.93 2.62 -9.65
N PRO A 190 -19.15 2.61 -10.75
CA PRO A 190 -18.88 3.84 -11.48
C PRO A 190 -20.19 4.37 -12.08
N SER A 191 -20.45 5.66 -11.88
CA SER A 191 -21.74 6.29 -12.23
C SER A 191 -21.61 7.70 -12.80
N CYS A 192 -20.39 8.21 -12.94
CA CYS A 192 -20.12 9.53 -13.46
C CYS A 192 -18.79 9.58 -14.23
N ILE A 193 -18.74 10.38 -15.29
CA ILE A 193 -17.52 10.82 -15.96
C ILE A 193 -17.64 12.28 -16.35
N ARG A 194 -16.49 12.96 -16.42
CA ARG A 194 -16.41 14.33 -16.94
C ARG A 194 -16.12 14.28 -18.43
N LEU A 195 -16.93 14.97 -19.21
CA LEU A 195 -16.80 15.08 -20.66
C LEU A 195 -15.82 16.21 -21.05
N PRO A 196 -15.29 16.22 -22.28
CA PRO A 196 -14.32 17.24 -22.74
C PRO A 196 -14.86 18.67 -22.74
N ASP A 197 -16.17 18.85 -22.89
CA ASP A 197 -16.87 20.13 -22.84
C ASP A 197 -17.03 20.67 -21.39
N GLY A 198 -16.60 19.89 -20.40
CA GLY A 198 -16.70 20.22 -18.98
C GLY A 198 -17.97 19.73 -18.30
N ASN A 199 -18.95 19.19 -19.05
CA ASN A 199 -20.18 18.64 -18.49
C ASN A 199 -19.95 17.26 -17.85
N TYR A 200 -20.87 16.84 -16.99
CA TYR A 200 -20.84 15.50 -16.40
C TYR A 200 -21.87 14.59 -17.05
N TYR A 201 -21.41 13.46 -17.57
CA TYR A 201 -22.29 12.36 -17.93
C TYR A 201 -22.50 11.50 -16.69
N LYS A 202 -23.77 11.28 -16.31
CA LYS A 202 -24.16 10.60 -15.08
C LYS A 202 -25.21 9.55 -15.38
N ASN A 203 -24.97 8.33 -14.93
CA ASN A 203 -25.96 7.27 -14.91
C ASN A 203 -25.81 6.45 -13.62
N SER A 204 -26.77 6.60 -12.72
CA SER A 204 -26.80 5.86 -11.45
C SER A 204 -27.59 4.55 -11.54
N VAL A 205 -28.19 4.23 -12.69
CA VAL A 205 -28.98 3.02 -12.90
C VAL A 205 -28.06 1.94 -13.47
N GLY A 206 -27.86 0.87 -12.69
CA GLY A 206 -27.00 -0.25 -13.10
C GLY A 206 -25.53 0.16 -13.33
N LEU A 207 -24.86 -0.64 -14.17
CA LEU A 207 -23.54 -0.35 -14.72
C LEU A 207 -23.74 0.15 -16.15
N ASP A 208 -23.33 1.38 -16.39
CA ASP A 208 -23.42 2.01 -17.71
C ASP A 208 -22.21 1.63 -18.57
N ASP A 209 -22.44 1.01 -19.72
CA ASP A 209 -21.37 0.49 -20.60
C ASP A 209 -20.37 1.57 -21.02
N TYR A 210 -20.84 2.80 -21.27
CA TYR A 210 -19.97 3.90 -21.66
C TYR A 210 -19.05 4.32 -20.51
N ILE A 211 -19.58 4.45 -19.30
CA ILE A 211 -18.80 4.77 -18.10
C ILE A 211 -17.81 3.64 -17.76
N VAL A 212 -18.29 2.39 -17.83
CA VAL A 212 -17.51 1.20 -17.53
C VAL A 212 -16.32 1.05 -18.47
N GLU A 213 -16.51 1.22 -19.79
CA GLU A 213 -15.41 1.11 -20.75
C GLU A 213 -14.36 2.21 -20.56
N LYS A 214 -14.76 3.42 -20.12
CA LYS A 214 -13.79 4.46 -19.73
C LYS A 214 -12.95 4.05 -18.52
N CYS A 215 -13.57 3.40 -17.52
CA CYS A 215 -12.85 2.86 -16.37
C CYS A 215 -11.85 1.77 -16.79
N TYR A 216 -12.25 0.84 -17.66
CA TYR A 216 -11.37 -0.20 -18.19
C TYR A 216 -10.22 0.38 -19.03
N SER A 217 -10.50 1.37 -19.87
CA SER A 217 -9.47 2.08 -20.63
C SER A 217 -8.42 2.71 -19.70
N MET A 218 -8.87 3.32 -18.60
CA MET A 218 -8.00 3.90 -17.58
C MET A 218 -7.17 2.83 -16.84
N ALA A 219 -7.76 1.68 -16.52
CA ALA A 219 -7.06 0.54 -15.94
C ALA A 219 -5.93 0.02 -16.84
N ARG A 220 -6.20 -0.10 -18.15
CA ARG A 220 -5.21 -0.47 -19.18
C ARG A 220 -4.11 0.59 -19.30
N GLN A 221 -4.44 1.87 -19.16
CA GLN A 221 -3.46 2.96 -19.16
C GLN A 221 -2.52 2.88 -17.95
N ALA A 222 -3.07 2.71 -16.75
CA ALA A 222 -2.26 2.50 -15.54
C ALA A 222 -1.33 1.28 -15.67
N ARG A 223 -1.82 0.20 -16.30
CA ARG A 223 -1.00 -0.98 -16.61
C ARG A 223 0.18 -0.65 -17.53
N LYS A 224 -0.06 0.10 -18.62
CA LYS A 224 1.02 0.54 -19.54
C LYS A 224 2.05 1.41 -18.82
N LEU A 225 1.61 2.22 -17.86
CA LEU A 225 2.47 3.02 -16.99
C LEU A 225 3.07 2.21 -15.83
N HIS A 226 2.89 0.89 -15.83
CA HIS A 226 3.49 0.00 -14.85
C HIS A 226 3.04 0.26 -13.40
N ILE A 227 1.81 0.77 -13.24
CA ILE A 227 1.15 1.07 -11.97
C ILE A 227 0.09 -0.01 -11.69
N PRO A 228 0.39 -1.02 -10.84
CA PRO A 228 -0.62 -1.94 -10.32
C PRO A 228 -1.66 -1.19 -9.49
N ILE A 229 -2.92 -1.59 -9.66
CA ILE A 229 -4.07 -1.12 -8.90
C ILE A 229 -4.57 -2.28 -8.04
N THR A 230 -4.54 -2.09 -6.73
CA THR A 230 -5.14 -3.00 -5.77
C THR A 230 -6.46 -2.41 -5.29
N THR A 231 -7.55 -3.13 -5.54
CA THR A 231 -8.92 -2.65 -5.24
C THR A 231 -9.47 -3.35 -4.01
N PHE A 232 -9.88 -2.58 -3.01
CA PHE A 232 -10.62 -3.04 -1.84
C PHE A 232 -12.09 -2.75 -2.06
N MET A 233 -12.84 -3.80 -2.39
CA MET A 233 -14.27 -3.71 -2.61
C MET A 233 -15.00 -3.91 -1.28
N ILE A 234 -15.76 -2.91 -0.84
CA ILE A 234 -16.55 -2.93 0.41
C ILE A 234 -18.04 -3.11 0.07
N ALA A 235 -18.35 -4.04 -0.83
CA ALA A 235 -19.71 -4.42 -1.17
C ALA A 235 -19.75 -5.91 -1.57
N GLN A 236 -20.93 -6.52 -1.45
CA GLN A 236 -21.16 -7.93 -1.79
C GLN A 236 -22.06 -8.11 -3.03
N ASP A 237 -22.27 -7.04 -3.81
CA ASP A 237 -23.10 -7.10 -5.01
C ASP A 237 -22.40 -7.88 -6.14
N PRO A 238 -22.98 -9.00 -6.63
CA PRO A 238 -22.37 -9.83 -7.68
C PRO A 238 -22.09 -9.10 -8.99
N TYR A 239 -22.93 -8.14 -9.39
CA TYR A 239 -22.74 -7.38 -10.62
C TYR A 239 -21.56 -6.42 -10.50
N LEU A 240 -21.44 -5.74 -9.35
CA LEU A 240 -20.30 -4.88 -9.08
C LEU A 240 -19.00 -5.69 -8.96
N MET A 241 -19.07 -6.90 -8.40
CA MET A 241 -17.93 -7.81 -8.37
C MET A 241 -17.45 -8.19 -9.77
N GLN A 242 -18.38 -8.42 -10.71
CA GLN A 242 -18.02 -8.70 -12.10
C GLN A 242 -17.30 -7.50 -12.73
N PHE A 243 -17.79 -6.28 -12.54
CA PHE A 243 -17.11 -5.09 -13.02
C PHE A 243 -15.68 -5.00 -12.48
N ILE A 244 -15.50 -5.17 -11.17
CA ILE A 244 -14.18 -5.09 -10.52
C ILE A 244 -13.25 -6.20 -11.00
N ARG A 245 -13.74 -7.42 -11.23
CA ARG A 245 -12.92 -8.51 -11.81
C ARG A 245 -12.35 -8.12 -13.19
N HIS A 246 -13.19 -7.64 -14.09
CA HIS A 246 -12.74 -7.20 -15.42
C HIS A 246 -11.80 -5.99 -15.33
N PHE A 247 -12.06 -5.06 -14.40
CA PHE A 247 -11.17 -3.93 -14.14
C PHE A 247 -9.79 -4.40 -13.67
N THR A 248 -9.75 -5.35 -12.73
CA THR A 248 -8.52 -5.95 -12.21
C THR A 248 -7.76 -6.70 -13.29
N GLU A 249 -8.43 -7.46 -14.15
CA GLU A 249 -7.83 -8.14 -15.30
C GLU A 249 -7.22 -7.16 -16.29
N ALA A 250 -7.94 -6.08 -16.61
CA ALA A 250 -7.47 -5.03 -17.50
C ALA A 250 -6.19 -4.34 -16.99
N ASN A 251 -6.09 -4.15 -15.65
CA ASN A 251 -4.88 -3.62 -15.03
C ASN A 251 -3.77 -4.68 -14.80
N LYS A 252 -4.13 -5.96 -14.69
CA LYS A 252 -3.32 -7.03 -14.06
C LYS A 252 -2.96 -6.71 -12.61
N GLY A 253 -3.91 -6.11 -11.89
CA GLY A 253 -3.81 -5.75 -10.49
C GLY A 253 -4.31 -6.84 -9.55
N LYS A 254 -4.80 -6.44 -8.37
CA LYS A 254 -5.49 -7.33 -7.43
C LYS A 254 -6.83 -6.74 -6.99
N ALA A 255 -7.75 -7.59 -6.59
CA ALA A 255 -9.00 -7.20 -5.95
C ALA A 255 -9.26 -8.05 -4.72
N PHE A 256 -9.66 -7.37 -3.65
CA PHE A 256 -10.05 -7.98 -2.38
C PHE A 256 -11.55 -7.78 -2.18
N PHE A 257 -12.26 -8.90 -2.18
CA PHE A 257 -13.71 -8.98 -2.03
C PHE A 257 -14.03 -9.52 -0.64
N THR A 258 -13.72 -8.77 0.41
CA THR A 258 -13.80 -9.30 1.77
C THR A 258 -14.54 -8.36 2.71
N GLY A 259 -15.17 -8.94 3.74
CA GLY A 259 -15.47 -8.21 4.97
C GLY A 259 -14.18 -7.78 5.69
N LEU A 260 -14.30 -7.01 6.77
CA LEU A 260 -13.16 -6.49 7.54
C LEU A 260 -12.21 -7.57 8.11
N LYS A 261 -12.63 -8.84 8.17
CA LYS A 261 -11.82 -9.95 8.70
C LYS A 261 -10.81 -10.45 7.66
N GLY A 262 -9.53 -10.48 8.02
CA GLY A 262 -8.43 -10.99 7.17
C GLY A 262 -7.79 -9.94 6.25
N LEU A 263 -8.44 -8.79 6.08
CA LEU A 263 -7.99 -7.71 5.19
C LEU A 263 -6.57 -7.21 5.51
N GLY A 264 -6.17 -7.19 6.78
CA GLY A 264 -4.84 -6.74 7.19
C GLY A 264 -3.70 -7.62 6.66
N GLU A 265 -3.86 -8.94 6.70
CA GLU A 265 -2.82 -9.88 6.23
C GLU A 265 -2.62 -9.75 4.73
N MET A 266 -3.73 -9.73 3.99
CA MET A 266 -3.73 -9.52 2.55
C MET A 266 -3.12 -8.17 2.13
N ILE A 267 -3.42 -7.09 2.87
CA ILE A 267 -2.82 -5.77 2.62
C ILE A 267 -1.31 -5.81 2.82
N PHE A 268 -0.85 -6.41 3.91
CA PHE A 268 0.56 -6.47 4.26
C PHE A 268 1.36 -7.25 3.21
N GLU A 269 0.88 -8.44 2.84
CA GLU A 269 1.50 -9.28 1.82
C GLU A 269 1.53 -8.61 0.45
N ASP A 270 0.45 -7.92 0.07
CA ASP A 270 0.39 -7.21 -1.21
C ASP A 270 1.40 -6.06 -1.27
N TYR A 271 1.47 -5.26 -0.21
CA TYR A 271 2.43 -4.15 -0.12
C TYR A 271 3.87 -4.63 -0.25
N GLU A 272 4.25 -5.66 0.51
CA GLU A 272 5.58 -6.28 0.46
C GLU A 272 5.89 -6.87 -0.92
N THR A 273 4.92 -7.59 -1.51
CA THR A 273 5.09 -8.21 -2.83
C THR A 273 5.37 -7.17 -3.91
N ASN A 274 4.58 -6.08 -3.93
CA ASN A 274 4.74 -5.03 -4.95
C ASN A 274 6.05 -4.26 -4.76
N ARG A 275 6.55 -4.18 -3.53
CA ARG A 275 7.80 -3.51 -3.19
C ARG A 275 9.02 -4.31 -3.63
N ARG A 276 8.95 -5.64 -3.55
CA ARG A 276 10.03 -6.56 -3.97
C ARG A 276 10.12 -6.76 -5.48
N LYS A 277 8.99 -6.68 -6.20
CA LYS A 277 8.87 -7.10 -7.62
C LYS A 277 9.70 -6.32 -8.66
N ARG A 278 10.55 -5.38 -8.27
CA ARG A 278 11.29 -4.51 -9.21
C ARG A 278 12.75 -4.24 -8.85
N LEU A 279 13.39 -5.25 -8.26
CA LEU A 279 14.83 -5.42 -8.36
C LEU A 279 15.13 -6.17 -9.67
N LYS A 280 15.14 -5.47 -10.80
CA LYS A 280 15.64 -5.97 -12.08
C LYS A 280 16.36 -4.84 -12.80
#